data_AF-A0A1J5SVU8-F1
#
_entry.id   AF-A0A1J5SVU8-F1
#
_cell.length_a   1.000
_cell.length_b   1.000
_cell.length_c   1.000
_cell.angle_alpha   90.00
_cell.angle_beta   90.00
_cell.angle_gamma   90.00
#
_symmetry.space_group_name_H-M   'P 1'
#
loop_
_entity.id
_entity.type
_entity.pdbx_description
1 polymer ?
#
loop_
_entity_poly.entity_id
_entity_poly.type
_entity_poly.pdbx_seq_one_letter_code
_entity_poly.pdbx_strand_id
1 'polypeptide(L)'
;MIEDIRTNLKTKLSGIDSWNRMAVKPIKNDIINNEKLIDYSKLLSKDNLVKMKKASVLVCFFEKDGHFYFPLIRRPMHENNHPGQIALPGGSREDGETLEKTALREALEEVGILPKNVDVIGQMTPLPVPVSKYIIYPFIGITKDEPKWNLNDREVDELIVLRFDKLLRADNGYYEDWTIKENNLRVPIFKIENMEIWGATAAILSELIDLSKKSK
;
A
#
# COMPACT_ATOMS: atom_id res chain seq x y z
N MET A 1 1.19 -15.93 -11.97
CA MET A 1 1.17 -14.73 -11.12
C MET A 1 -0.05 -13.87 -11.39
N ILE A 2 -0.15 -13.15 -12.51
CA ILE A 2 -1.32 -12.28 -12.80
C ILE A 2 -2.63 -13.07 -12.77
N GLU A 3 -2.67 -14.27 -13.35
CA GLU A 3 -3.86 -15.11 -13.32
C GLU A 3 -4.23 -15.57 -11.90
N ASP A 4 -3.22 -15.88 -11.07
CA ASP A 4 -3.43 -16.20 -9.65
C ASP A 4 -4.03 -15.00 -8.91
N ILE A 5 -3.53 -13.79 -9.16
CA ILE A 5 -4.09 -12.54 -8.61
C ILE A 5 -5.54 -12.37 -9.05
N ARG A 6 -5.85 -12.49 -10.36
CA ARG A 6 -7.22 -12.38 -10.87
C ARG A 6 -8.16 -13.39 -10.24
N THR A 7 -7.68 -14.61 -10.02
CA THR A 7 -8.46 -15.68 -9.39
C THR A 7 -8.68 -15.38 -7.91
N ASN A 8 -7.62 -15.07 -7.18
CA ASN A 8 -7.67 -14.82 -5.74
C ASN A 8 -8.47 -13.55 -5.38
N LEU A 9 -8.48 -12.53 -6.25
CA LEU A 9 -9.33 -11.34 -6.11
C LEU A 9 -10.84 -11.66 -6.10
N LYS A 10 -11.25 -12.78 -6.69
CA LYS A 10 -12.65 -13.25 -6.70
C LYS A 10 -13.00 -14.10 -5.48
N THR A 11 -12.03 -14.38 -4.61
CA THR A 11 -12.19 -15.18 -3.40
C THR A 11 -12.26 -14.28 -2.16
N LYS A 12 -12.33 -14.90 -0.97
CA LYS A 12 -12.21 -14.15 0.28
C LYS A 12 -10.78 -13.61 0.41
N LEU A 13 -10.65 -12.28 0.32
CA LEU A 13 -9.39 -11.59 0.49
C LEU A 13 -8.83 -11.79 1.91
N SER A 14 -7.51 -11.89 2.02
CA SER A 14 -6.83 -12.06 3.31
C SER A 14 -6.91 -10.81 4.19
N GLY A 15 -6.99 -9.62 3.58
CA GLY A 15 -7.32 -8.35 4.24
C GLY A 15 -6.62 -8.15 5.57
N ILE A 16 -7.39 -8.20 6.65
CA ILE A 16 -6.92 -7.92 8.01
C ILE A 16 -5.78 -8.85 8.47
N ASP A 17 -5.76 -10.11 8.00
CA ASP A 17 -4.72 -11.06 8.37
C ASP A 17 -3.36 -10.64 7.78
N SER A 18 -3.36 -10.12 6.55
CA SER A 18 -2.17 -9.58 5.90
C SER A 18 -1.67 -8.31 6.56
N TRP A 19 -2.60 -7.45 6.96
CA TRP A 19 -2.25 -6.20 7.64
C TRP A 19 -1.70 -6.46 9.03
N ASN A 20 -2.24 -7.44 9.75
CA ASN A 20 -1.75 -7.82 11.08
C ASN A 20 -0.28 -8.29 11.06
N ARG A 21 0.20 -8.85 9.93
CA ARG A 21 1.64 -9.16 9.75
C ARG A 21 2.50 -7.91 9.76
N MET A 22 1.99 -6.80 9.21
CA MET A 22 2.70 -5.52 9.09
C MET A 22 2.29 -4.49 10.15
N ALA A 23 1.51 -4.90 11.15
CA ALA A 23 1.13 -4.02 12.25
C ALA A 23 2.31 -3.75 13.19
N VAL A 24 2.49 -2.48 13.55
CA VAL A 24 3.49 -2.05 14.54
C VAL A 24 3.09 -2.58 15.92
N LYS A 25 4.06 -3.14 16.66
CA LYS A 25 3.84 -3.77 17.97
C LYS A 25 4.70 -3.11 19.03
N PRO A 26 4.24 -2.91 20.27
CA PRO A 26 5.10 -2.46 21.35
C PRO A 26 6.15 -3.54 21.70
N ILE A 27 7.36 -3.12 22.06
CA ILE A 27 8.40 -4.02 22.57
C ILE A 27 8.07 -4.32 24.04
N LYS A 28 7.91 -5.60 24.39
CA LYS A 28 7.58 -6.03 25.76
C LYS A 28 8.70 -5.66 26.73
N ASN A 29 8.55 -4.52 27.41
CA ASN A 29 9.12 -4.19 28.72
C ASN A 29 8.48 -2.93 29.36
N ASP A 30 7.64 -2.18 28.63
CA ASP A 30 6.74 -1.22 29.25
C ASP A 30 5.39 -1.88 29.51
N ILE A 31 5.08 -2.10 30.80
CA ILE A 31 3.71 -2.40 31.23
C ILE A 31 2.89 -1.14 31.00
N ILE A 32 2.23 -1.04 29.84
CA ILE A 32 1.09 -0.17 29.65
C ILE A 32 -0.03 -1.03 29.09
N ASN A 33 -1.15 -1.00 29.81
CA ASN A 33 -2.43 -1.66 29.56
C ASN A 33 -2.60 -2.28 28.16
N ASN A 34 -2.95 -3.56 28.18
CA ASN A 34 -3.43 -4.41 27.10
C ASN A 34 -4.73 -3.89 26.41
N GLU A 35 -4.94 -2.58 26.29
CA GLU A 35 -6.09 -1.91 25.66
C GLU A 35 -5.77 -1.29 24.29
N LYS A 36 -4.51 -1.39 23.80
CA LYS A 36 -4.11 -0.85 22.49
C LYS A 36 -3.31 -1.83 21.63
N LEU A 37 -3.59 -3.13 21.73
CA LEU A 37 -3.82 -3.82 20.46
C LEU A 37 -4.96 -3.02 19.85
N ILE A 38 -4.69 -2.24 18.79
CA ILE A 38 -5.72 -1.51 18.07
C ILE A 38 -6.83 -2.52 17.89
N ASP A 39 -7.95 -2.32 18.60
CA ASP A 39 -9.11 -3.17 18.43
C ASP A 39 -9.63 -2.80 17.06
N TYR A 40 -9.04 -3.42 16.03
CA TYR A 40 -9.32 -3.13 14.64
C TYR A 40 -10.81 -3.36 14.40
N SER A 41 -11.47 -4.24 15.14
CA SER A 41 -12.92 -4.43 15.07
C SER A 41 -13.70 -3.19 15.53
N LYS A 42 -13.24 -2.52 16.61
CA LYS A 42 -13.81 -1.27 17.12
C LYS A 42 -13.43 -0.05 16.27
N LEU A 43 -12.26 -0.09 15.63
CA LEU A 43 -11.76 0.96 14.77
C LEU A 43 -12.38 0.90 13.36
N LEU A 44 -12.70 -0.31 12.90
CA LEU A 44 -13.56 -0.64 11.77
C LEU A 44 -15.05 -0.54 12.10
N SER A 45 -15.45 0.00 13.26
CA SER A 45 -16.86 0.25 13.53
C SER A 45 -17.43 1.11 12.40
N LYS A 46 -18.67 0.81 11.97
CA LYS A 46 -19.32 1.55 10.87
C LYS A 46 -19.27 3.06 11.08
N ASP A 47 -19.45 3.51 12.33
CA ASP A 47 -19.46 4.94 12.68
C ASP A 47 -18.11 5.62 12.50
N ASN A 48 -17.01 4.91 12.75
CA ASN A 48 -15.67 5.43 12.52
C ASN A 48 -15.33 5.47 11.03
N LEU A 49 -15.66 4.42 10.28
CA LEU A 49 -15.39 4.35 8.84
C LEU A 49 -16.13 5.42 8.05
N VAL A 50 -17.37 5.77 8.45
CA VAL A 50 -18.16 6.83 7.80
C VAL A 50 -17.50 8.21 7.95
N LYS A 51 -16.71 8.44 9.00
CA LYS A 51 -16.04 9.73 9.26
C LYS A 51 -14.66 9.85 8.60
N MET A 52 -14.13 8.76 8.05
CA MET A 52 -12.81 8.76 7.41
C MET A 52 -12.89 9.32 5.99
N LYS A 53 -11.88 10.10 5.61
CA LYS A 53 -11.71 10.52 4.22
C LYS A 53 -11.36 9.31 3.38
N LYS A 54 -11.81 9.28 2.13
CA LYS A 54 -11.50 8.19 1.20
C LYS A 54 -10.27 8.57 0.39
N ALA A 55 -9.36 7.63 0.22
CA ALA A 55 -8.23 7.72 -0.70
C ALA A 55 -8.13 6.43 -1.50
N SER A 56 -7.52 6.48 -2.67
CA SER A 56 -7.27 5.28 -3.48
C SER A 56 -5.84 5.25 -3.95
N VAL A 57 -5.29 4.05 -4.09
CA VAL A 57 -3.93 3.83 -4.61
C VAL A 57 -3.95 2.79 -5.72
N LEU A 58 -2.97 2.85 -6.61
CA LEU A 58 -2.82 1.92 -7.73
C LEU A 58 -1.55 1.09 -7.61
N VAL A 59 -1.69 -0.24 -7.58
CA VAL A 59 -0.63 -1.18 -7.90
C VAL A 59 -0.71 -1.45 -9.41
N CYS A 60 0.09 -0.75 -10.21
CA CYS A 60 0.07 -0.89 -11.67
C CYS A 60 1.19 -1.84 -12.13
N PHE A 61 0.84 -3.08 -12.49
CA PHE A 61 1.79 -4.03 -13.04
C PHE A 61 2.07 -3.76 -14.51
N PHE A 62 3.31 -4.02 -14.91
CA PHE A 62 3.71 -4.24 -16.29
C PHE A 62 4.77 -5.33 -16.35
N GLU A 63 4.91 -5.95 -17.51
CA GLU A 63 5.94 -6.94 -17.76
C GLU A 63 7.09 -6.31 -18.55
N LYS A 64 8.32 -6.59 -18.12
CA LYS A 64 9.55 -6.18 -18.81
C LYS A 64 10.61 -7.27 -18.62
N ASP A 65 11.24 -7.69 -19.71
CA ASP A 65 12.29 -8.72 -19.70
C ASP A 65 11.89 -10.00 -18.92
N GLY A 66 10.64 -10.44 -19.07
CA GLY A 66 10.10 -11.64 -18.41
C GLY A 66 9.83 -11.50 -16.90
N HIS A 67 9.86 -10.28 -16.37
CA HIS A 67 9.59 -10.00 -14.96
C HIS A 67 8.47 -8.98 -14.81
N PHE A 68 7.71 -9.10 -13.72
CA PHE A 68 6.68 -8.11 -13.36
C PHE A 68 7.25 -7.01 -12.47
N TYR A 69 6.90 -5.78 -12.80
CA TYR A 69 7.27 -4.58 -12.07
C TYR A 69 6.02 -3.77 -11.73
N PHE A 70 6.13 -2.92 -10.71
CA PHE A 70 5.12 -1.91 -10.40
C PHE A 70 5.80 -0.67 -9.81
N PRO A 71 5.24 0.53 -10.00
CA PRO A 71 5.80 1.74 -9.45
C PRO A 71 5.42 1.93 -7.98
N LEU A 72 6.37 2.49 -7.26
CA LEU A 72 6.23 3.15 -5.97
C LEU A 72 6.80 4.56 -6.11
N ILE A 73 6.45 5.44 -5.19
CA ILE A 73 6.99 6.79 -5.12
C ILE A 73 7.59 7.02 -3.74
N ARG A 74 8.63 7.86 -3.67
CA ARG A 74 9.02 8.52 -2.43
C ARG A 74 8.31 9.86 -2.36
N ARG A 75 7.56 10.07 -1.27
CA ARG A 75 6.93 11.36 -1.01
C ARG A 75 7.99 12.40 -0.65
N PRO A 76 7.89 13.65 -1.15
CA PRO A 76 8.77 14.74 -0.76
C PRO A 76 8.83 14.94 0.75
N MET A 77 9.97 15.43 1.24
CA MET A 77 10.15 15.68 2.69
C MET A 77 9.27 16.82 3.22
N HIS A 78 8.75 17.69 2.34
CA HIS A 78 7.90 18.83 2.71
C HIS A 78 6.40 18.49 2.77
N GLU A 79 6.02 17.23 2.49
CA GLU A 79 4.64 16.76 2.58
C GLU A 79 4.15 16.75 4.04
N ASN A 80 2.90 17.16 4.24
CA ASN A 80 2.29 17.23 5.57
C ASN A 80 2.04 15.84 6.16
N ASN A 81 1.77 14.86 5.28
CA ASN A 81 1.48 13.49 5.67
C ASN A 81 2.55 12.56 5.11
N HIS A 82 3.25 11.87 6.02
CA HIS A 82 4.20 10.80 5.69
C HIS A 82 5.41 11.26 4.83
N PRO A 83 6.13 12.33 5.23
CA PRO A 83 7.28 12.83 4.47
C PRO A 83 8.37 11.76 4.32
N GLY A 84 8.93 11.63 3.11
CA GLY A 84 10.01 10.69 2.80
C GLY A 84 9.61 9.21 2.74
N GLN A 85 8.35 8.87 3.05
CA GLN A 85 7.87 7.50 3.04
C GLN A 85 7.69 6.98 1.60
N ILE A 86 7.93 5.68 1.43
CA ILE A 86 7.63 4.98 0.19
C ILE A 86 6.14 4.64 0.14
N ALA A 87 5.48 5.06 -0.92
CA ALA A 87 4.04 4.93 -1.14
C ALA A 87 3.73 4.31 -2.51
N LEU A 88 2.54 3.72 -2.62
CA LEU A 88 1.94 3.46 -3.93
C LEU A 88 1.42 4.78 -4.49
N PRO A 89 1.44 4.98 -5.82
CA PRO A 89 0.79 6.13 -6.44
C PRO A 89 -0.68 6.20 -6.04
N GLY A 90 -1.14 7.38 -5.63
CA GLY A 90 -2.49 7.55 -5.12
C GLY A 90 -2.69 8.72 -4.16
N GLY A 91 -3.95 9.07 -3.97
CA GLY A 91 -4.32 10.25 -3.20
C GLY A 91 -5.79 10.28 -2.80
N SER A 92 -6.26 11.46 -2.43
CA SER A 92 -7.59 11.65 -1.84
C SER A 92 -8.67 11.59 -2.91
N ARG A 93 -9.82 10.99 -2.57
CA ARG A 93 -10.98 11.00 -3.46
C ARG A 93 -11.57 12.41 -3.53
N GLU A 94 -11.75 12.91 -4.75
CA GLU A 94 -12.47 14.14 -5.04
C GLU A 94 -14.00 13.91 -5.12
N ASP A 95 -14.75 14.99 -5.17
CA ASP A 95 -16.21 14.91 -5.26
C ASP A 95 -16.65 14.47 -6.67
N GLY A 96 -17.56 13.50 -6.71
CA GLY A 96 -18.13 13.00 -7.97
C GLY A 96 -17.34 11.89 -8.68
N GLU A 97 -16.15 11.52 -8.23
CA GLU A 97 -15.37 10.42 -8.82
C GLU A 97 -15.56 9.07 -8.12
N THR A 98 -15.43 7.96 -8.86
CA THR A 98 -15.37 6.62 -8.27
C THR A 98 -14.00 6.38 -7.64
N LEU A 99 -13.90 5.45 -6.71
CA LEU A 99 -12.62 5.12 -6.07
C LEU A 99 -11.57 4.62 -7.07
N GLU A 100 -11.99 3.88 -8.09
CA GLU A 100 -11.12 3.45 -9.19
C GLU A 100 -10.62 4.65 -10.01
N LYS A 101 -11.51 5.60 -10.32
CA LYS A 101 -11.12 6.84 -11.03
C LYS A 101 -10.11 7.66 -10.23
N THR A 102 -10.27 7.74 -8.90
CA THR A 102 -9.27 8.36 -8.02
C THR A 102 -7.90 7.71 -8.19
N ALA A 103 -7.80 6.37 -8.08
CA ALA A 103 -6.52 5.67 -8.21
C ALA A 103 -5.85 5.94 -9.58
N LEU A 104 -6.65 5.95 -10.65
CA LEU A 104 -6.17 6.19 -12.01
C LEU A 104 -5.78 7.67 -12.25
N ARG A 105 -6.55 8.63 -11.71
CA ARG A 105 -6.24 10.07 -11.80
C ARG A 105 -4.94 10.38 -11.07
N GLU A 106 -4.81 9.93 -9.84
CA GLU A 106 -3.61 10.17 -9.01
C GLU A 106 -2.37 9.52 -9.64
N ALA A 107 -2.48 8.29 -10.15
CA ALA A 107 -1.37 7.64 -10.85
C ALA A 107 -0.97 8.36 -12.16
N LEU A 108 -1.91 9.04 -12.82
CA LEU A 108 -1.61 9.91 -13.96
C LEU A 108 -0.88 11.17 -13.51
N GLU A 109 -1.37 11.83 -12.46
CA GLU A 109 -0.84 13.09 -11.94
C GLU A 109 0.56 12.91 -11.35
N GLU A 110 0.79 11.89 -10.54
CA GLU A 110 2.05 11.67 -9.83
C GLU A 110 3.15 11.09 -10.74
N VAL A 111 2.80 10.10 -11.58
CA VAL A 111 3.80 9.31 -12.33
C VAL A 111 3.53 9.16 -13.83
N GLY A 112 2.44 9.73 -14.35
CA GLY A 112 2.15 9.74 -15.79
C GLY A 112 1.46 8.49 -16.35
N ILE A 113 0.93 7.59 -15.50
CA ILE A 113 0.23 6.40 -15.97
C ILE A 113 -1.11 6.79 -16.60
N LEU A 114 -1.22 6.62 -17.92
CA LEU A 114 -2.44 6.96 -18.67
C LEU A 114 -3.58 5.98 -18.34
N PRO A 115 -4.74 6.44 -17.81
CA PRO A 115 -5.84 5.56 -17.41
C PRO A 115 -6.33 4.63 -18.52
N LYS A 116 -6.36 5.11 -19.78
CA LYS A 116 -6.77 4.33 -20.95
C LYS A 116 -5.89 3.11 -21.26
N ASN A 117 -4.67 3.06 -20.70
CA ASN A 117 -3.74 1.96 -20.90
C ASN A 117 -3.80 0.93 -19.76
N VAL A 118 -4.56 1.21 -18.70
CA VAL A 118 -4.64 0.37 -17.51
C VAL A 118 -5.89 -0.51 -17.59
N ASP A 119 -5.69 -1.82 -17.59
CA ASP A 119 -6.74 -2.79 -17.31
C ASP A 119 -6.83 -3.01 -15.79
N VAL A 120 -7.85 -2.45 -15.15
CA VAL A 120 -8.08 -2.64 -13.70
C VAL A 120 -8.70 -4.01 -13.48
N ILE A 121 -7.97 -4.88 -12.76
CA ILE A 121 -8.36 -6.28 -12.60
C ILE A 121 -9.11 -6.57 -11.31
N GLY A 122 -9.10 -5.62 -10.37
CA GLY A 122 -9.89 -5.67 -9.16
C GLY A 122 -9.39 -4.75 -8.05
N GLN A 123 -10.16 -4.71 -6.98
CA GLN A 123 -9.88 -3.95 -5.77
C GLN A 123 -9.46 -4.89 -4.64
N MET A 124 -8.44 -4.51 -3.89
CA MET A 124 -8.00 -5.21 -2.68
C MET A 124 -8.84 -4.79 -1.46
N THR A 125 -8.52 -5.33 -0.29
CA THR A 125 -9.24 -4.99 0.93
C THR A 125 -9.00 -3.50 1.28
N PRO A 126 -10.05 -2.70 1.57
CA PRO A 126 -9.89 -1.30 1.97
C PRO A 126 -9.19 -1.16 3.32
N LEU A 127 -8.05 -0.49 3.39
CA LEU A 127 -7.22 -0.34 4.58
C LEU A 127 -7.55 0.96 5.33
N PRO A 128 -8.10 0.91 6.56
CA PRO A 128 -8.22 2.10 7.41
C PRO A 128 -6.86 2.49 8.00
N VAL A 129 -6.52 3.76 7.87
CA VAL A 129 -5.31 4.41 8.40
C VAL A 129 -5.73 5.50 9.39
N PRO A 130 -5.84 5.18 10.69
CA PRO A 130 -6.52 6.06 11.66
C PRO A 130 -5.71 7.31 11.98
N VAL A 131 -4.38 7.16 11.95
CA VAL A 131 -3.43 8.25 12.22
C VAL A 131 -3.59 9.42 11.25
N SER A 132 -3.98 9.16 10.00
CA SER A 132 -4.25 10.17 8.98
C SER A 132 -5.75 10.38 8.73
N LYS A 133 -6.63 9.62 9.39
CA LYS A 133 -8.10 9.62 9.21
C LYS A 133 -8.54 9.28 7.78
N TYR A 134 -7.78 8.43 7.09
CA TYR A 134 -8.11 7.93 5.75
C TYR A 134 -8.49 6.46 5.75
N ILE A 135 -9.40 6.07 4.86
CA ILE A 135 -9.53 4.69 4.38
C ILE A 135 -9.00 4.63 2.95
N ILE A 136 -8.00 3.79 2.74
CA ILE A 136 -7.32 3.60 1.46
C ILE A 136 -7.98 2.43 0.73
N TYR A 137 -8.34 2.65 -0.53
CA TYR A 137 -8.88 1.63 -1.43
C TYR A 137 -7.82 1.26 -2.48
N PRO A 138 -7.12 0.13 -2.33
CA PRO A 138 -6.08 -0.26 -3.28
C PRO A 138 -6.69 -0.96 -4.49
N PHE A 139 -6.28 -0.55 -5.68
CA PHE A 139 -6.65 -1.19 -6.95
C PHE A 139 -5.42 -1.83 -7.59
N ILE A 140 -5.63 -2.96 -8.27
CA ILE A 140 -4.60 -3.59 -9.09
C ILE A 140 -4.94 -3.33 -10.56
N GLY A 141 -4.00 -2.69 -11.26
CA GLY A 141 -4.08 -2.43 -12.69
C GLY A 141 -2.95 -3.12 -13.44
N ILE A 142 -3.15 -3.37 -14.73
CA ILE A 142 -2.14 -3.94 -15.62
C ILE A 142 -2.01 -3.06 -16.85
N THR A 143 -0.79 -2.75 -17.22
CA THR A 143 -0.44 -2.14 -18.51
C THR A 143 0.32 -3.15 -19.35
N LYS A 144 0.17 -3.05 -20.67
CA LYS A 144 0.81 -3.98 -21.62
C LYS A 144 2.34 -3.83 -21.62
N ASP A 145 2.80 -2.59 -21.57
CA ASP A 145 4.20 -2.19 -21.66
C ASP A 145 4.54 -1.27 -20.48
N GLU A 146 5.83 -1.08 -20.19
CA GLU A 146 6.28 -0.10 -19.20
C GLU A 146 5.69 1.30 -19.51
N PRO A 147 5.02 1.95 -18.53
CA PRO A 147 4.50 3.30 -18.72
C PRO A 147 5.60 4.29 -19.07
N LYS A 148 5.27 5.31 -19.87
CA LYS A 148 6.14 6.47 -20.03
C LYS A 148 6.01 7.35 -18.80
N TRP A 149 7.02 7.32 -17.95
CA TRP A 149 7.05 8.07 -16.70
C TRP A 149 7.07 9.58 -16.96
N ASN A 150 6.17 10.29 -16.28
CA ASN A 150 6.13 11.75 -16.25
C ASN A 150 5.84 12.16 -14.80
N LEU A 151 6.89 12.50 -14.06
CA LEU A 151 6.79 12.75 -12.63
C LEU A 151 6.32 14.17 -12.36
N ASN A 152 5.44 14.31 -11.36
CA ASN A 152 5.14 15.59 -10.76
C ASN A 152 6.08 15.83 -9.57
N ASP A 153 7.15 16.59 -9.80
CA ASP A 153 8.19 16.87 -8.78
C ASP A 153 7.66 17.57 -7.52
N ARG A 154 6.43 18.10 -7.54
CA ARG A 154 5.78 18.66 -6.34
C ARG A 154 5.27 17.57 -5.39
N GLU A 155 4.97 16.39 -5.90
CA GLU A 155 4.32 15.30 -5.17
C GLU A 155 5.18 14.03 -5.12
N VAL A 156 6.19 13.92 -6.00
CA VAL A 156 7.08 12.78 -6.12
C VAL A 156 8.54 13.25 -6.08
N ASP A 157 9.27 12.80 -5.06
CA ASP A 157 10.72 13.06 -4.93
C ASP A 157 11.55 12.01 -5.68
N GLU A 158 11.07 10.77 -5.70
CA GLU A 158 11.73 9.65 -6.37
C GLU A 158 10.68 8.68 -6.93
N LEU A 159 10.85 8.24 -8.18
CA LEU A 159 10.14 7.09 -8.73
C LEU A 159 10.94 5.82 -8.47
N ILE A 160 10.30 4.83 -7.86
CA ILE A 160 10.87 3.51 -7.59
C ILE A 160 10.10 2.49 -8.43
N VAL A 161 10.78 1.88 -9.41
CA VAL A 161 10.19 0.80 -10.21
C VAL A 161 10.59 -0.54 -9.61
N LEU A 162 9.71 -1.11 -8.79
CA LEU A 162 10.02 -2.29 -7.99
C LEU A 162 9.67 -3.59 -8.74
N ARG A 163 10.67 -4.45 -8.88
CA ARG A 163 10.47 -5.85 -9.30
C ARG A 163 9.67 -6.61 -8.26
N PHE A 164 8.60 -7.28 -8.69
CA PHE A 164 7.73 -8.02 -7.78
C PHE A 164 8.45 -9.19 -7.07
N ASP A 165 9.40 -9.85 -7.73
CA ASP A 165 10.17 -10.94 -7.11
C ASP A 165 11.11 -10.45 -5.98
N LYS A 166 11.47 -9.17 -5.95
CA LYS A 166 12.21 -8.57 -4.84
C LYS A 166 11.30 -8.39 -3.62
N LEU A 167 10.06 -7.96 -3.82
CA LEU A 167 9.05 -7.89 -2.76
C LEU A 167 8.78 -9.29 -2.15
N LEU A 168 8.61 -10.32 -2.99
CA LEU A 168 8.41 -11.69 -2.52
C LEU A 168 9.56 -12.19 -1.62
N ARG A 169 10.81 -11.85 -1.94
CA ARG A 169 11.98 -12.23 -1.12
C ARG A 169 12.06 -11.45 0.19
N ALA A 170 11.52 -10.24 0.23
CA ALA A 170 11.49 -9.40 1.42
C ALA A 170 10.41 -9.81 2.42
N ASP A 171 9.44 -10.66 2.03
CA ASP A 171 8.46 -11.27 2.94
C ASP A 171 9.09 -12.37 3.80
N ASN A 172 9.98 -11.97 4.71
CA ASN A 172 10.76 -12.84 5.58
C ASN A 172 10.59 -12.52 7.07
N GLY A 173 9.66 -11.63 7.41
CA GLY A 173 9.38 -11.23 8.79
C GLY A 173 10.40 -10.26 9.40
N TYR A 174 11.23 -9.60 8.59
CA TYR A 174 12.15 -8.56 9.08
C TYR A 174 11.41 -7.41 9.77
N TYR A 175 12.03 -6.90 10.83
CA TYR A 175 11.54 -5.77 11.61
C TYR A 175 12.70 -4.97 12.17
N GLU A 176 12.41 -3.73 12.57
CA GLU A 176 13.32 -2.89 13.35
C GLU A 176 12.61 -2.38 14.60
N ASP A 177 13.41 -2.06 15.61
CA ASP A 177 12.94 -1.50 16.87
C ASP A 177 13.19 0.01 16.85
N TRP A 178 12.13 0.82 16.86
CA TRP A 178 12.15 2.28 16.76
C TRP A 178 11.59 2.93 18.03
N THR A 179 12.14 4.07 18.42
CA THR A 179 11.60 4.89 19.52
C THR A 179 10.83 6.08 18.93
N ILE A 180 9.50 6.10 19.08
CA ILE A 180 8.64 7.18 18.59
C ILE A 180 7.83 7.73 19.77
N LYS A 181 7.97 9.04 20.05
CA LYS A 181 7.24 9.72 21.13
C LYS A 181 7.28 8.90 22.43
N GLU A 182 8.49 8.53 22.86
CA GLU A 182 8.77 7.76 24.09
C GLU A 182 8.27 6.30 24.09
N ASN A 183 7.70 5.81 22.99
CA ASN A 183 7.28 4.42 22.87
C ASN A 183 8.31 3.62 22.07
N ASN A 184 8.71 2.47 22.61
CA ASN A 184 9.57 1.51 21.93
C ASN A 184 8.69 0.54 21.11
N LEU A 185 8.83 0.63 19.78
CA LEU A 185 7.95 0.01 18.82
C LEU A 185 8.76 -0.91 17.91
N ARG A 186 8.27 -2.15 17.75
CA ARG A 186 8.69 -3.07 16.71
C ARG A 186 7.91 -2.79 15.44
N VAL A 187 8.62 -2.37 14.40
CA VAL A 187 8.09 -1.97 13.11
C VAL A 187 8.44 -3.06 12.09
N PRO A 188 7.47 -3.83 11.58
CA PRO A 188 7.72 -4.75 10.46
C PRO A 188 8.06 -3.97 9.19
N ILE A 189 9.10 -4.39 8.48
CA ILE A 189 9.64 -3.67 7.32
C ILE A 189 9.91 -4.68 6.20
N PHE A 190 9.45 -4.37 4.98
CA PHE A 190 10.01 -4.97 3.78
C PHE A 190 11.29 -4.23 3.42
N LYS A 191 12.43 -4.84 3.77
CA LYS A 191 13.75 -4.31 3.48
C LYS A 191 14.21 -4.80 2.11
N ILE A 192 14.28 -3.90 1.14
CA ILE A 192 14.63 -4.21 -0.24
C ILE A 192 15.79 -3.31 -0.65
N GLU A 193 16.99 -3.88 -0.70
CA GLU A 193 18.22 -3.12 -0.97
C GLU A 193 18.34 -1.96 0.04
N ASN A 194 18.35 -0.70 -0.41
CA ASN A 194 18.42 0.48 0.46
C ASN A 194 17.03 1.06 0.82
N MET A 195 15.96 0.34 0.49
CA MET A 195 14.59 0.79 0.71
C MET A 195 13.96 0.08 1.91
N GLU A 196 13.24 0.86 2.71
CA GLU A 196 12.47 0.38 3.84
C GLU A 196 11.00 0.72 3.60
N ILE A 197 10.21 -0.30 3.28
CA ILE A 197 8.77 -0.14 3.07
C ILE A 197 8.06 -0.65 4.31
N TRP A 198 7.30 0.23 4.97
CA TRP A 198 6.60 -0.04 6.22
C TRP A 198 5.24 0.65 6.25
N GLY A 199 4.48 0.45 7.33
CA GLY A 199 3.19 1.12 7.54
C GLY A 199 2.12 0.71 6.52
N ALA A 200 1.31 1.67 6.07
CA ALA A 200 0.15 1.39 5.22
C ALA A 200 0.53 0.76 3.88
N THR A 201 1.60 1.24 3.23
CA THR A 201 2.12 0.67 1.99
C THR A 201 2.52 -0.79 2.19
N ALA A 202 3.28 -1.10 3.25
CA ALA A 202 3.66 -2.48 3.55
C ALA A 202 2.45 -3.37 3.85
N ALA A 203 1.44 -2.87 4.54
CA ALA A 203 0.20 -3.63 4.79
C ALA A 203 -0.53 -4.00 3.49
N ILE A 204 -0.63 -3.06 2.53
CA ILE A 204 -1.21 -3.32 1.20
C ILE A 204 -0.34 -4.35 0.44
N LEU A 205 0.97 -4.15 0.41
CA LEU A 205 1.89 -5.06 -0.28
C LEU A 205 1.89 -6.47 0.33
N SER A 206 1.68 -6.61 1.63
CA SER A 206 1.53 -7.89 2.32
C SER A 206 0.31 -8.68 1.78
N GLU A 207 -0.82 -8.02 1.54
CA GLU A 207 -1.98 -8.67 0.91
C GLU A 207 -1.74 -8.97 -0.57
N LEU A 208 -1.03 -8.09 -1.28
CA LEU A 208 -0.65 -8.33 -2.68
C LEU A 208 0.19 -9.61 -2.83
N ILE A 209 1.11 -9.85 -1.90
CA ILE A 209 1.91 -11.09 -1.85
C ILE A 209 1.00 -12.30 -1.68
N ASP A 210 0.02 -12.26 -0.79
CA ASP A 210 -0.95 -13.34 -0.63
C ASP A 210 -1.77 -13.60 -1.90
N LEU A 211 -2.23 -12.53 -2.57
CA LEU A 211 -2.96 -12.62 -3.83
C LEU A 211 -2.13 -13.24 -4.95
N SER A 212 -0.80 -13.12 -4.90
CA SER A 212 0.09 -13.69 -5.93
C SER A 212 0.39 -15.18 -5.74
N LYS A 213 0.05 -15.76 -4.59
CA LYS A 213 0.27 -17.19 -4.31
C LYS A 213 -0.64 -18.03 -5.20
N LYS A 214 -0.09 -19.15 -5.71
CA LYS A 214 -0.86 -20.08 -6.55
C LYS A 214 -2.17 -20.43 -5.88
N SER A 215 -3.27 -20.22 -6.60
CA SER A 215 -4.59 -20.66 -6.15
C SER A 215 -4.57 -22.19 -5.97
N LYS A 216 -5.14 -22.67 -4.86
CA LYS A 216 -5.25 -24.12 -4.60
C LYS A 216 -6.32 -24.77 -5.47
#